data_AF-A0A6L6VJP3-F1
#
_entry.id   AF-A0A6L6VJP3-F1
#
_cell.length_a   1.000
_cell.length_b   1.000
_cell.length_c   1.000
_cell.angle_alpha   90.00
_cell.angle_beta   90.00
_cell.angle_gamma   90.00
#
_symmetry.space_group_name_H-M   'P 1'
#
loop_
_entity.id
_entity.type
_entity.pdbx_description
1 polymer ?
#
loop_
_entity_poly.entity_id
_entity_poly.type
_entity_poly.pdbx_seq_one_letter_code
_entity_poly.pdbx_strand_id
1 'polypeptide(L)'
;MSNGIANEPPDQKVIYEQRCEDFRSLNGFLWQSPLIIMTLTGGLWFAVGSFDISDRARTMLLVFAGISNLLMIIALIRLRYVMQKVLADIRSYDGKGKIGGNFIIVGTFCALLLFAAVGSFVTSCAPSAYFTKNASSKATP
;
A
#
# COMPACT_ATOMS: atom_id res chain seq x y z
N MET A 1 -53.88 -9.95 7.25
CA MET A 1 -52.89 -10.69 8.06
C MET A 1 -51.58 -10.66 7.29
N SER A 2 -50.73 -9.66 7.56
CA SER A 2 -49.40 -9.57 6.95
C SER A 2 -48.48 -10.47 7.78
N ASN A 3 -48.24 -11.68 7.27
CA ASN A 3 -47.37 -12.65 7.91
C ASN A 3 -45.98 -12.04 8.09
N GLY A 4 -45.48 -12.16 9.31
CA GLY A 4 -44.23 -11.58 9.73
C GLY A 4 -43.10 -11.91 8.76
N ILE A 5 -42.30 -10.89 8.47
CA ILE A 5 -40.93 -11.08 7.98
C ILE A 5 -40.20 -11.78 9.12
N ALA A 6 -40.37 -13.10 9.20
CA ALA A 6 -39.44 -13.94 9.90
C ALA A 6 -38.11 -13.70 9.19
N ASN A 7 -37.17 -13.08 9.90
CA ASN A 7 -35.80 -12.93 9.46
C ASN A 7 -35.22 -14.33 9.33
N GLU A 8 -35.46 -14.98 8.20
CA GLU A 8 -34.86 -16.26 7.86
C GLU A 8 -33.34 -16.00 7.87
N PRO A 9 -32.58 -16.75 8.69
CA PRO A 9 -31.15 -16.52 8.80
C PRO A 9 -30.56 -16.61 7.38
N PRO A 10 -29.70 -15.65 6.98
CA PRO A 10 -29.18 -15.59 5.63
C PRO A 10 -28.56 -16.94 5.24
N ASP A 11 -28.91 -17.43 4.05
CA ASP A 11 -28.46 -18.72 3.54
C ASP A 11 -26.93 -18.79 3.65
N GLN A 12 -26.46 -19.76 4.44
CA GLN A 12 -25.05 -19.96 4.71
C GLN A 12 -24.24 -20.20 3.43
N LYS A 13 -24.86 -20.80 2.41
CA LYS A 13 -24.24 -20.99 1.10
C LYS A 13 -23.97 -19.66 0.40
N VAL A 14 -24.93 -18.74 0.42
CA VAL A 14 -24.78 -17.38 -0.16
C VAL A 14 -23.69 -16.61 0.56
N ILE A 15 -23.64 -16.69 1.90
CA ILE A 15 -22.57 -16.05 2.69
C ILE A 15 -21.20 -16.62 2.27
N TYR A 16 -21.09 -17.94 2.16
CA TYR A 16 -19.85 -18.60 1.76
C TYR A 16 -19.38 -18.19 0.36
N GLU A 17 -20.28 -18.16 -0.63
CA GLU A 17 -19.98 -17.72 -1.99
C GLU A 17 -19.49 -16.26 -2.00
N GLN A 18 -20.20 -15.37 -1.30
CA GLN A 18 -19.78 -13.97 -1.13
C GLN A 18 -18.38 -13.86 -0.50
N ARG A 19 -18.06 -14.66 0.52
CA ARG A 19 -16.73 -14.65 1.14
C ARG A 19 -15.63 -15.09 0.18
N CYS A 20 -15.92 -16.06 -0.69
CA CYS A 20 -14.98 -16.50 -1.73
C CYS A 20 -14.72 -15.39 -2.76
N GLU A 21 -15.75 -14.65 -3.14
CA GLU A 21 -15.64 -13.47 -4.00
C GLU A 21 -14.86 -12.34 -3.32
N ASP A 22 -15.19 -12.03 -2.07
CA ASP A 22 -14.48 -11.05 -1.24
C ASP A 22 -12.98 -11.42 -1.16
N PHE A 23 -12.65 -12.69 -0.91
CA PHE A 23 -11.25 -13.14 -0.82
C PHE A 23 -10.49 -12.95 -2.15
N ARG A 24 -11.14 -13.26 -3.28
CA ARG A 24 -10.56 -13.06 -4.62
C ARG A 24 -10.33 -11.58 -4.91
N SER A 25 -11.30 -10.74 -4.56
CA SER A 25 -11.21 -9.28 -4.69
C SER A 25 -10.09 -8.69 -3.83
N LEU A 26 -10.03 -9.08 -2.54
CA LEU A 26 -8.97 -8.67 -1.61
C LEU A 26 -7.58 -9.08 -2.09
N ASN A 27 -7.45 -10.26 -2.71
CA ASN A 27 -6.20 -10.68 -3.33
C ASN A 27 -5.81 -9.78 -4.51
N GLY A 28 -6.77 -9.34 -5.34
CA GLY A 28 -6.53 -8.34 -6.38
C GLY A 28 -6.00 -7.02 -5.81
N PHE A 29 -6.65 -6.49 -4.77
CA PHE A 29 -6.20 -5.28 -4.08
C PHE A 29 -4.78 -5.42 -3.49
N LEU A 30 -4.44 -6.57 -2.93
CA LEU A 30 -3.12 -6.85 -2.36
C LEU A 30 -2.00 -6.66 -3.39
N TRP A 31 -2.23 -7.03 -4.65
CA TRP A 31 -1.26 -6.87 -5.73
C TRP A 31 -1.29 -5.48 -6.36
N GLN A 32 -2.47 -4.85 -6.43
CA GLN A 32 -2.63 -3.55 -7.08
C GLN A 32 -2.12 -2.38 -6.24
N SER A 33 -2.41 -2.37 -4.93
CA SER A 33 -2.10 -1.24 -4.05
C SER A 33 -0.60 -0.90 -3.95
N PRO A 34 0.32 -1.88 -3.80
CA PRO A 34 1.76 -1.60 -3.79
C PRO A 34 2.25 -0.95 -5.08
N LEU A 35 1.76 -1.42 -6.24
CA LEU A 35 2.19 -0.90 -7.54
C LEU A 35 1.80 0.57 -7.74
N ILE A 36 0.60 0.96 -7.29
CA ILE A 36 0.14 2.36 -7.36
C ILE A 36 1.06 3.27 -6.54
N ILE A 37 1.41 2.86 -5.33
CA ILE A 37 2.27 3.68 -4.46
C ILE A 37 3.72 3.69 -4.90
N MET A 38 4.24 2.59 -5.43
CA MET A 38 5.56 2.59 -6.07
C MET A 38 5.60 3.55 -7.26
N THR A 39 4.53 3.59 -8.07
CA THR A 39 4.41 4.53 -9.20
C THR A 39 4.35 5.99 -8.72
N LEU A 40 3.52 6.28 -7.71
CA LEU A 40 3.45 7.61 -7.10
C LEU A 40 4.81 8.05 -6.55
N THR A 41 5.46 7.18 -5.78
CA THR A 41 6.77 7.45 -5.16
C THR A 41 7.83 7.69 -6.23
N GLY A 42 7.88 6.86 -7.27
CA GLY A 42 8.78 7.04 -8.40
C GLY A 42 8.56 8.36 -9.13
N GLY A 43 7.31 8.73 -9.38
CA GLY A 43 6.95 10.01 -10.00
C GLY A 43 7.37 11.22 -9.16
N LEU A 44 7.20 11.16 -7.84
CA LEU A 44 7.63 12.22 -6.93
C LEU A 44 9.16 12.36 -6.90
N TRP A 45 9.89 11.25 -6.83
CA TRP A 45 11.35 11.25 -6.89
C TRP A 45 11.86 11.80 -8.22
N PHE A 46 11.23 11.42 -9.33
CA PHE A 46 11.54 11.96 -10.65
C PHE A 46 11.31 13.47 -10.72
N ALA A 47 10.18 13.96 -10.20
CA ALA A 47 9.87 15.39 -10.18
C ALA A 47 10.88 16.20 -9.37
N VAL A 48 11.28 15.69 -8.20
CA VAL A 48 12.26 16.34 -7.32
C VAL A 48 13.64 16.41 -7.95
N GLY A 49 14.07 15.34 -8.64
CA GLY A 49 15.38 15.28 -9.29
C GLY A 49 15.46 16.01 -10.63
N SER A 50 14.35 16.10 -11.38
CA SER A 50 14.36 16.63 -12.75
C SER A 50 14.00 18.10 -12.84
N PHE A 51 13.13 18.60 -11.94
CA PHE A 51 12.66 19.97 -12.01
C PHE A 51 13.49 20.92 -11.14
N ASP A 52 13.61 22.15 -11.63
CA ASP A 52 14.24 23.26 -10.91
C ASP A 52 13.20 23.88 -9.96
N ILE A 53 13.02 23.22 -8.83
CA ILE A 53 12.08 23.61 -7.78
C ILE A 53 12.85 24.00 -6.52
N SER A 54 12.28 24.90 -5.73
CA SER A 54 12.90 25.35 -4.49
C SER A 54 13.12 24.19 -3.52
N ASP A 55 14.16 24.28 -2.69
CA ASP A 55 14.48 23.25 -1.70
C ASP A 55 13.29 22.94 -0.77
N ARG A 56 12.51 23.96 -0.41
CA ARG A 56 11.29 23.79 0.37
C ARG A 56 10.26 22.91 -0.34
N ALA A 57 10.05 23.11 -1.65
CA ALA A 57 9.14 22.28 -2.43
C ALA A 57 9.67 20.84 -2.55
N ARG A 58 10.99 20.65 -2.72
CA ARG A 58 11.63 19.32 -2.72
C ARG A 58 11.40 18.58 -1.42
N THR A 59 11.66 19.23 -0.28
CA THR A 59 11.38 18.67 1.05
C THR A 59 9.92 18.28 1.20
N MET A 60 8.97 19.13 0.80
CA MET A 60 7.55 18.80 0.92
C MET A 60 7.14 17.58 0.09
N LEU A 61 7.64 17.47 -1.15
CA LEU A 61 7.36 16.31 -2.01
C LEU A 61 7.98 15.02 -1.46
N LEU A 62 9.20 15.09 -0.93
CA LEU A 62 9.88 13.93 -0.32
C LEU A 62 9.25 13.51 1.00
N VAL A 63 8.85 14.45 1.85
CA VAL A 63 8.09 14.15 3.08
C VAL A 63 6.75 13.52 2.74
N PHE A 64 6.05 14.03 1.73
CA PHE A 64 4.81 13.44 1.24
C PHE A 64 5.04 12.01 0.75
N ALA A 65 6.08 11.77 -0.07
CA ALA A 65 6.46 10.43 -0.51
C ALA A 65 6.72 9.50 0.69
N GLY A 66 7.48 9.96 1.69
CA GLY A 66 7.75 9.19 2.91
C GLY A 66 6.48 8.80 3.67
N ILE A 67 5.60 9.77 3.92
CA ILE A 67 4.32 9.54 4.61
C ILE A 67 3.42 8.59 3.81
N SER A 68 3.30 8.77 2.48
CA SER A 68 2.50 7.88 1.64
C SER A 68 2.98 6.43 1.70
N ASN A 69 4.29 6.20 1.71
CA ASN A 69 4.86 4.86 1.85
C ASN A 69 4.54 4.25 3.24
N LEU A 70 4.64 5.02 4.33
CA LEU A 70 4.27 4.55 5.67
C LEU A 70 2.77 4.22 5.78
N LEU A 71 1.90 5.07 5.22
CA LEU A 71 0.46 4.81 5.19
C LEU A 71 0.15 3.54 4.39
N MET A 72 0.85 3.30 3.28
CA MET A 72 0.68 2.08 2.50
C MET A 72 1.14 0.83 3.26
N ILE A 73 2.22 0.89 4.04
CA ILE A 73 2.63 -0.22 4.92
C ILE A 73 1.50 -0.59 5.88
N ILE A 74 0.90 0.40 6.55
CA ILE A 74 -0.22 0.18 7.48
C ILE A 74 -1.42 -0.43 6.74
N ALA A 75 -1.74 0.08 5.55
CA ALA A 75 -2.83 -0.43 4.72
C ALA A 75 -2.61 -1.90 4.31
N LEU A 76 -1.39 -2.28 3.91
CA LEU A 76 -1.07 -3.66 3.53
C LEU A 76 -1.16 -4.64 4.70
N ILE A 77 -0.67 -4.24 5.88
CA ILE A 77 -0.78 -5.05 7.10
C ILE A 77 -2.25 -5.27 7.45
N ARG A 78 -3.05 -4.19 7.43
CA ARG A 78 -4.50 -4.26 7.67
C ARG A 78 -5.20 -5.15 6.65
N LEU A 79 -4.90 -4.98 5.37
CA LEU A 79 -5.49 -5.76 4.28
C LEU A 79 -5.21 -7.26 4.49
N ARG A 80 -3.96 -7.60 4.83
CA ARG A 80 -3.58 -8.98 5.09
C ARG A 80 -4.33 -9.58 6.28
N TYR A 81 -4.51 -8.80 7.34
CA TYR A 81 -5.29 -9.22 8.50
C TYR A 81 -6.76 -9.51 8.13
N VAL A 82 -7.39 -8.64 7.33
CA VAL A 82 -8.76 -8.85 6.84
C VAL A 82 -8.85 -10.11 5.98
N MET A 83 -7.91 -10.32 5.05
CA MET A 83 -7.85 -11.52 4.22
C MET A 83 -7.73 -12.80 5.05
N GLN A 84 -6.93 -12.78 6.12
CA GLN A 84 -6.78 -13.93 7.02
C GLN A 84 -8.08 -14.25 7.76
N LYS A 85 -8.81 -13.23 8.20
CA LYS A 85 -10.11 -13.42 8.84
C LYS A 85 -11.13 -14.04 7.88
N VAL A 86 -11.24 -13.51 6.66
CA VAL A 86 -12.12 -14.08 5.62
C VAL A 86 -11.73 -15.52 5.30
N LEU A 87 -10.44 -15.82 5.16
CA LEU A 87 -9.96 -17.18 4.91
C LEU A 87 -10.26 -18.13 6.07
N ALA A 88 -10.15 -17.66 7.32
CA ALA A 88 -10.47 -18.46 8.49
C ALA A 88 -11.97 -18.81 8.53
N ASP A 89 -12.84 -17.85 8.19
CA ASP A 89 -14.29 -18.07 8.12
C ASP A 89 -14.66 -19.09 7.03
N ILE A 90 -14.11 -18.94 5.81
CA ILE A 90 -14.29 -19.91 4.70
C ILE A 90 -13.87 -21.32 5.12
N ARG A 91 -12.74 -21.44 5.81
CA ARG A 91 -12.23 -22.76 6.23
C ARG A 91 -12.99 -23.39 7.38
N SER A 92 -13.49 -22.56 8.29
CA SER A 92 -14.40 -23.01 9.34
C SER A 92 -15.65 -23.62 8.72
N TYR A 93 -16.15 -23.06 7.61
CA TYR A 93 -17.26 -23.62 6.85
C TYR A 93 -16.88 -24.91 6.10
N ASP A 94 -15.69 -24.96 5.48
CA ASP A 94 -15.16 -26.15 4.80
C ASP A 94 -14.76 -27.32 5.75
N GLY A 95 -14.76 -27.10 7.07
CA GLY A 95 -14.24 -28.08 8.04
C GLY A 95 -12.72 -28.31 7.95
N LYS A 96 -11.97 -27.38 7.33
CA LYS A 96 -10.52 -27.49 7.12
C LYS A 96 -9.74 -26.80 8.23
N GLY A 97 -8.57 -27.37 8.57
CA GLY A 97 -7.66 -26.78 9.56
C GLY A 97 -7.15 -25.38 9.20
N LYS A 98 -6.79 -24.60 10.23
CA LYS A 98 -6.14 -23.29 10.08
C LYS A 98 -4.73 -23.50 9.50
N ILE A 99 -4.43 -22.90 8.35
CA ILE A 99 -3.04 -22.80 7.86
C ILE A 99 -2.43 -21.56 8.52
N GLY A 100 -1.22 -21.72 9.07
CA GLY A 100 -0.47 -20.64 9.68
C GLY A 100 -0.31 -19.45 8.72
N GLY A 101 -0.37 -18.24 9.28
CA GLY A 101 -0.26 -17.02 8.49
C GLY A 101 1.12 -16.89 7.86
N ASN A 102 1.24 -17.14 6.55
CA ASN A 102 2.45 -16.79 5.82
C ASN A 102 2.36 -15.32 5.37
N PHE A 103 3.25 -14.48 5.89
CA PHE A 103 3.28 -13.03 5.64
C PHE A 103 4.43 -12.61 4.71
N ILE A 104 5.14 -13.55 4.07
CA ILE A 104 6.34 -13.26 3.26
C ILE A 104 6.08 -12.16 2.23
N ILE A 105 5.03 -12.29 1.41
CA ILE A 105 4.72 -11.32 0.34
C ILE A 105 4.51 -9.91 0.90
N VAL A 106 3.73 -9.79 1.97
CA VAL A 106 3.45 -8.51 2.63
C VAL A 106 4.71 -7.95 3.28
N GLY A 107 5.51 -8.82 3.92
CA GLY A 107 6.80 -8.45 4.50
C GLY A 107 7.76 -7.87 3.45
N THR A 108 7.84 -8.49 2.26
CA THR A 108 8.67 -7.99 1.16
C THR A 108 8.20 -6.60 0.70
N PHE A 109 6.90 -6.41 0.45
CA PHE A 109 6.39 -5.09 0.06
C PHE A 109 6.60 -4.04 1.16
N CYS A 110 6.35 -4.39 2.42
CA CYS A 110 6.58 -3.49 3.54
C CYS A 110 8.06 -3.10 3.66
N ALA A 111 9.00 -4.03 3.47
CA ALA A 111 10.42 -3.74 3.48
C ALA A 111 10.81 -2.75 2.37
N LEU A 112 10.35 -2.97 1.14
CA LEU A 112 10.61 -2.07 0.02
C LEU A 112 10.04 -0.66 0.26
N LEU A 113 8.79 -0.57 0.71
CA LEU A 113 8.14 0.71 1.04
C LEU A 113 8.86 1.41 2.20
N LEU A 114 9.38 0.66 3.17
CA LEU A 114 10.12 1.22 4.30
C LEU A 114 11.45 1.81 3.82
N PHE A 115 12.18 1.11 2.95
CA PHE A 115 13.40 1.66 2.34
C PHE A 115 13.10 2.94 1.56
N ALA A 116 12.02 2.96 0.76
CA ALA A 116 11.60 4.15 0.04
C ALA A 116 11.23 5.31 0.99
N ALA A 117 10.54 5.01 2.10
CA ALA A 117 10.19 6.00 3.11
C ALA A 117 11.43 6.59 3.77
N VAL A 118 12.36 5.73 4.22
CA VAL A 118 13.62 6.14 4.85
C VAL A 118 14.43 7.00 3.88
N GLY A 119 14.62 6.56 2.63
CA GLY A 119 15.33 7.34 1.63
C GLY A 119 14.69 8.71 1.39
N SER A 120 13.36 8.78 1.38
CA SER A 120 12.62 10.04 1.19
C SER A 120 12.78 10.97 2.40
N PHE A 121 12.72 10.46 3.63
CA PHE A 121 12.95 11.28 4.82
C PHE A 121 14.40 11.76 4.91
N VAL A 122 15.39 10.89 4.67
CA VAL A 122 16.82 11.24 4.70
C VAL A 122 17.13 12.35 3.69
N THR A 123 16.64 12.21 2.45
CA THR A 123 16.86 13.24 1.42
C THR A 123 16.07 14.52 1.69
N SER A 124 14.92 14.44 2.35
CA SER A 124 14.12 15.62 2.71
C SER A 124 14.81 16.54 3.73
N CYS A 125 15.67 15.99 4.60
CA CYS A 125 16.40 16.76 5.61
C CYS A 125 17.48 17.66 5.02
N ALA A 126 18.06 17.30 3.87
CA ALA A 126 19.08 18.10 3.20
C ALA A 126 18.99 17.97 1.67
N PRO A 127 17.92 18.49 1.03
CA PRO A 127 17.68 18.28 -0.41
C PRO A 127 18.82 18.83 -1.27
N SER A 128 19.40 19.95 -0.89
CA SER A 128 20.48 20.63 -1.60
C SER A 128 21.78 19.81 -1.68
N ALA A 129 22.01 18.93 -0.70
CA ALA A 129 23.17 18.02 -0.69
C ALA A 129 23.03 16.84 -1.65
N TYR A 130 21.80 16.43 -1.97
CA TYR A 130 21.51 15.28 -2.83
C TYR A 130 21.09 15.66 -4.24
N PHE A 131 20.53 16.85 -4.44
CA PHE A 131 20.02 17.33 -5.73
C PHE A 131 20.79 18.56 -6.23
N THR A 132 22.11 18.57 -6.02
CA THR A 132 23.00 19.64 -6.47
C THR A 132 23.06 19.61 -8.00
N LYS A 133 22.31 20.52 -8.63
CA LYS A 133 22.42 20.79 -10.06
C LYS A 133 23.82 21.38 -10.25
N ASN A 134 24.71 20.65 -10.91
CA ASN A 134 26.00 21.20 -11.34
C ASN A 134 25.71 22.49 -12.12
N ALA A 135 26.05 23.63 -11.52
CA ALA A 135 25.92 24.95 -12.14
C ALA A 135 26.99 25.16 -13.24
N SER A 136 27.34 24.11 -13.97
CA SER A 136 28.42 24.04 -14.97
C SER A 136 27.88 24.26 -16.39
N SER A 137 26.92 25.17 -16.58
CA SER A 137 26.49 25.60 -17.92
C SER A 137 26.42 27.12 -18.08
N LYS A 138 26.98 27.89 -17.14
CA LYS A 138 27.32 29.30 -17.36
C LYS A 138 28.83 29.46 -17.47
N ALA A 139 29.37 29.06 -18.62
CA ALA A 139 30.64 29.55 -19.14
C ALA A 139 30.48 29.58 -20.68
N THR A 140 29.88 30.65 -21.21
CA THR A 140 30.53 31.78 -21.95
C THR A 140 31.01 31.42 -23.35
N PRO A 141 31.10 32.38 -24.30
CA PRO A 141 30.89 33.83 -24.19
C PRO A 141 29.54 34.34 -24.72
#